data_AF-A0A8T5M490-F1
#
_entry.id   AF-A0A8T5M490-F1
#
_cell.length_a   1.000
_cell.length_b   1.000
_cell.length_c   1.000
_cell.angle_alpha   90.00
_cell.angle_beta   90.00
_cell.angle_gamma   90.00
#
_symmetry.space_group_name_H-M   'P 1'
#
loop_
_entity.id
_entity.type
_entity.pdbx_description
1 polymer ?
#
loop_
_entity_poly.entity_id
_entity_poly.type
_entity_poly.pdbx_seq_one_letter_code
_entity_poly.pdbx_strand_id
1 'polypeptide(L)'
;MDEENNKEKIIPQVIEDEMKRAYLDYAMSVIVGRALPDVRDGLKPVHRRILYAMNDMGMRYNTASKKCARIVGEVLGKYHPHGDQAVYDSLVRMAQEFSLRYPLIKGQGNFGSLDGDNAAAMRYCVTGDTLINTDKGILPIDCISNKEEEDIRISVQDYQGKTQKAVKFFNSGKHKIYQILTVQNYELKGSANHPILCWTVDIFGVPKHEWKLLSELSEKDYVLLSRTDGLFRKTNLPLQKFKPKTKKKEKNILLPKEMTSSISFLLGALVAEGSSHQKKFIFNNKDINFYNAVKKAIYDNFTGIKLYERKIAGNCRELEIYHQKVVRFLQNIGLEHKKSDAKEIPFSVLQSKKAIIKYFLVGLFEGDGSVLLKTDMRHGGKSIELTYNSKSKKLITQLKIVLLNFGIATTAPYTDKRNGCYKLIISGVDNIDRFQKEIGFFSKKK
;
A
#
# COMPACT_ATOMS: atom_id res chain seq x y z
N MET A 1 -3.31 -35.94 71.90
CA MET A 1 -4.50 -36.77 71.71
C MET A 1 -5.61 -35.75 71.49
N ASP A 2 -6.07 -35.45 70.28
CA ASP A 2 -6.26 -36.37 69.14
C ASP A 2 -6.12 -35.67 67.78
N GLU A 3 -5.31 -36.27 66.91
CA GLU A 3 -5.32 -36.06 65.46
C GLU A 3 -6.39 -37.00 64.87
N GLU A 4 -7.57 -36.48 64.54
CA GLU A 4 -8.60 -37.26 63.85
C GLU A 4 -8.48 -37.10 62.32
N ASN A 5 -7.79 -38.07 61.72
CA ASN A 5 -7.94 -38.62 60.37
C ASN A 5 -8.93 -37.89 59.43
N ASN A 6 -8.40 -36.98 58.60
CA ASN A 6 -9.07 -36.57 57.37
C ASN A 6 -8.95 -37.71 56.33
N LYS A 7 -9.76 -38.76 56.48
CA LYS A 7 -9.87 -39.82 55.47
C LYS A 7 -10.46 -39.20 54.21
N GLU A 8 -9.65 -39.06 53.17
CA GLU A 8 -10.13 -38.79 51.81
C GLU A 8 -11.24 -39.80 51.49
N LYS A 9 -12.44 -39.28 51.21
CA LYS A 9 -13.63 -40.08 50.94
C LYS A 9 -13.51 -40.61 49.52
N ILE A 10 -12.73 -41.69 49.34
CA ILE A 10 -12.55 -42.35 48.04
C ILE A 10 -13.85 -43.11 47.73
N ILE A 11 -14.63 -42.59 46.79
CA ILE A 11 -15.87 -43.21 46.31
C ILE A 11 -15.52 -43.98 45.03
N PRO A 12 -15.54 -45.32 45.04
CA PRO A 12 -15.35 -46.09 43.81
C PRO A 12 -16.51 -45.81 42.85
N GLN A 13 -16.18 -45.35 41.64
CA GLN A 13 -17.14 -45.02 40.60
C GLN A 13 -16.79 -45.75 39.31
N VAL A 14 -17.82 -46.15 38.56
CA VAL A 14 -17.65 -46.70 37.22
C VAL A 14 -17.19 -45.56 36.30
N ILE A 15 -16.09 -45.78 35.58
CA ILE A 15 -15.45 -44.76 34.73
C ILE A 15 -16.44 -44.18 33.71
N GLU A 16 -17.32 -45.01 33.14
CA GLU A 16 -18.31 -44.61 32.16
C GLU A 16 -19.33 -43.60 32.71
N ASP A 17 -19.78 -43.80 33.95
CA ASP A 17 -20.75 -42.91 34.60
C ASP A 17 -20.09 -41.61 35.04
N GLU A 18 -18.84 -41.68 35.51
CA GLU A 18 -18.08 -40.48 35.87
C GLU A 18 -17.71 -39.65 34.65
N MET A 19 -17.32 -40.27 33.53
CA MET A 19 -17.11 -39.58 32.27
C MET A 19 -18.38 -38.87 31.77
N LYS A 20 -19.55 -39.52 31.86
CA LYS A 20 -20.84 -38.91 31.49
C LYS A 20 -21.17 -37.71 32.39
N ARG A 21 -21.03 -37.85 33.71
CA ARG A 21 -21.29 -36.75 34.66
C ARG A 21 -20.32 -35.60 34.45
N ALA A 22 -19.02 -35.86 34.41
CA ALA A 22 -18.01 -34.84 34.16
C ALA A 22 -18.22 -34.13 32.82
N TYR A 23 -18.63 -34.85 31.77
CA TYR A 23 -19.00 -34.25 30.49
C TYR A 23 -20.22 -33.34 30.61
N LEU A 24 -21.30 -33.79 31.28
CA LEU A 24 -22.52 -33.01 31.48
C LEU A 24 -22.27 -31.77 32.35
N ASP A 25 -21.49 -31.90 33.43
CA ASP A 25 -21.15 -30.80 34.33
C ASP A 25 -20.26 -29.77 33.63
N TYR A 26 -19.28 -30.23 32.85
CA TYR A 26 -18.47 -29.34 32.01
C TYR A 26 -19.34 -28.63 30.97
N ALA A 27 -20.20 -29.36 30.24
CA ALA A 27 -21.11 -28.79 29.24
C ALA A 27 -22.06 -27.76 29.86
N MET A 28 -22.66 -28.07 31.02
CA MET A 28 -23.53 -27.16 31.76
C MET A 28 -22.78 -25.90 32.21
N SER A 29 -21.58 -26.05 32.75
CA SER A 29 -20.73 -24.92 33.16
C SER A 29 -20.37 -24.01 31.98
N VAL A 30 -20.15 -24.59 30.79
CA VAL A 30 -19.88 -23.85 29.56
C VAL A 30 -21.12 -23.09 29.09
N ILE A 31 -22.30 -23.73 29.12
CA ILE A 31 -23.57 -23.12 28.70
C ILE A 31 -23.93 -21.95 29.63
N VAL A 32 -23.91 -22.17 30.94
CA VAL A 32 -24.26 -21.16 31.94
C VAL A 32 -23.21 -20.04 31.99
N GLY A 33 -21.92 -20.41 31.95
CA GLY A 33 -20.82 -19.45 32.09
C GLY A 33 -20.52 -18.64 30.82
N ARG A 34 -21.03 -19.03 29.64
CA ARG A 34 -20.71 -18.36 28.37
C ARG A 34 -21.91 -18.09 27.46
N ALA A 35 -22.90 -18.97 27.41
CA ALA A 35 -23.92 -18.97 26.35
C ALA A 35 -25.24 -18.31 26.75
N LEU A 36 -25.73 -18.58 27.96
CA LEU A 36 -27.02 -18.08 28.44
C LEU A 36 -26.93 -16.64 28.97
N PRO A 37 -27.92 -15.78 28.64
CA PRO A 37 -28.11 -14.52 29.33
C PRO A 37 -28.48 -14.73 30.81
N ASP A 38 -28.05 -13.82 31.67
CA ASP A 38 -28.47 -13.82 33.06
C ASP A 38 -29.91 -13.31 33.19
N VAL A 39 -30.70 -13.93 34.06
CA VAL A 39 -32.12 -13.56 34.23
C VAL A 39 -32.30 -12.13 34.75
N ARG A 40 -31.30 -11.60 35.48
CA ARG A 40 -31.40 -10.29 36.13
C ARG A 40 -31.35 -9.12 35.16
N ASP A 41 -30.52 -9.24 34.12
CA ASP A 41 -30.24 -8.16 33.18
C ASP A 41 -30.45 -8.56 31.70
N GLY A 42 -30.68 -9.84 31.41
CA GLY A 42 -30.80 -10.36 30.06
C GLY A 42 -29.48 -10.30 29.27
N LEU A 43 -28.34 -10.13 29.92
CA LEU A 43 -27.04 -9.95 29.28
C LEU A 43 -26.20 -11.22 29.33
N LYS A 44 -25.62 -11.56 28.17
CA LYS A 44 -24.56 -12.57 28.09
C LYS A 44 -23.32 -12.10 28.85
N PRO A 45 -22.50 -13.02 29.40
CA PRO A 45 -21.27 -12.66 30.13
C PRO A 45 -20.33 -11.72 29.35
N VAL A 46 -20.23 -11.87 28.03
CA VAL A 46 -19.40 -10.99 27.18
C VAL A 46 -19.95 -9.55 27.12
N HIS A 47 -21.27 -9.35 27.06
CA HIS A 47 -21.88 -8.02 27.07
C HIS A 47 -21.55 -7.28 28.37
N ARG A 48 -21.71 -7.96 29.51
CA ARG A 48 -21.37 -7.41 30.83
C ARG A 48 -19.90 -7.00 30.93
N ARG A 49 -18.98 -7.86 30.47
CA ARG A 49 -17.53 -7.55 30.48
C ARG A 49 -17.21 -6.31 29.67
N ILE A 50 -17.82 -6.14 28.50
CA ILE A 50 -17.63 -4.96 27.65
C ILE A 50 -18.16 -3.70 28.34
N LEU A 51 -19.41 -3.73 28.82
CA LEU A 51 -20.01 -2.57 29.50
C LEU A 51 -19.23 -2.19 30.77
N TYR A 52 -18.77 -3.19 31.53
CA TYR A 52 -17.95 -2.97 32.71
C TYR A 52 -16.60 -2.33 32.36
N ALA A 53 -15.90 -2.85 31.33
CA ALA A 53 -14.64 -2.26 30.87
C ALA A 53 -14.84 -0.82 30.36
N MET A 54 -15.91 -0.55 29.61
CA MET A 54 -16.25 0.81 29.18
C MET A 54 -16.53 1.73 30.37
N ASN A 55 -17.21 1.23 31.39
CA ASN A 55 -17.47 1.97 32.62
C ASN A 55 -16.18 2.30 33.38
N ASP A 56 -15.26 1.34 33.52
CA ASP A 56 -13.94 1.45 34.16
C ASP A 56 -13.05 2.47 33.41
N MET A 57 -13.13 2.49 32.08
CA MET A 57 -12.46 3.47 31.22
C MET A 57 -13.08 4.89 31.28
N GLY A 58 -14.13 5.10 32.07
CA GLY A 58 -14.84 6.38 32.16
C GLY A 58 -15.66 6.72 30.92
N MET A 59 -15.97 5.75 30.05
CA MET A 59 -16.78 5.97 28.87
C MET A 59 -18.25 6.07 29.28
N ARG A 60 -18.78 7.30 29.24
CA ARG A 60 -20.19 7.62 29.48
C ARG A 60 -20.84 8.14 28.19
N TYR A 61 -22.16 8.18 28.15
CA TYR A 61 -22.92 8.60 26.96
C TYR A 61 -22.56 10.01 26.44
N ASN A 62 -22.05 10.88 27.32
CA ASN A 62 -21.65 12.26 27.04
C ASN A 62 -20.14 12.44 26.75
N THR A 63 -19.37 11.35 26.72
CA THR A 63 -17.92 11.41 26.46
C THR A 63 -17.60 11.21 24.98
N ALA A 64 -16.43 11.71 24.55
CA ALA A 64 -15.97 11.53 23.17
C ALA A 64 -15.77 10.03 22.85
N SER A 65 -16.19 9.65 21.64
CA SER A 65 -16.06 8.28 21.15
C SER A 65 -14.59 7.80 21.17
N LYS A 66 -14.42 6.50 21.41
CA LYS A 66 -13.12 5.82 21.33
C LYS A 66 -13.22 4.70 20.31
N LYS A 67 -12.08 4.37 19.71
CA LYS A 67 -11.99 3.26 18.74
C LYS A 67 -12.34 1.95 19.44
N CYS A 68 -13.15 1.11 18.77
CA CYS A 68 -13.52 -0.22 19.28
C CYS A 68 -12.28 -1.05 19.66
N ALA A 69 -11.17 -0.86 18.94
CA ALA A 69 -9.91 -1.53 19.21
C ALA A 69 -9.36 -1.33 20.63
N ARG A 70 -9.60 -0.15 21.20
CA ARG A 70 -9.17 0.16 22.57
C ARG A 70 -10.04 -0.56 23.59
N ILE A 71 -11.36 -0.59 23.36
CA ILE A 71 -12.32 -1.24 24.25
C ILE A 71 -12.10 -2.75 24.27
N VAL A 72 -11.98 -3.38 23.09
CA VAL A 72 -11.69 -4.81 22.99
C VAL A 72 -10.35 -5.15 23.64
N GLY A 73 -9.31 -4.35 23.43
CA GLY A 73 -8.02 -4.53 24.10
C GLY A 73 -8.11 -4.49 25.63
N GLU A 74 -8.88 -3.56 26.18
CA GLU A 74 -9.11 -3.45 27.63
C GLU A 74 -9.85 -4.68 28.18
N VAL A 75 -10.89 -5.12 27.46
CA VAL A 75 -11.67 -6.30 27.83
C VAL A 75 -10.82 -7.56 27.84
N LEU A 76 -9.95 -7.75 26.84
CA LEU A 76 -9.03 -8.89 26.78
C LEU A 76 -7.97 -8.83 27.87
N GLY A 77 -7.43 -7.64 28.14
CA GLY A 77 -6.37 -7.46 29.14
C GLY A 77 -6.82 -7.75 30.57
N LYS A 78 -8.09 -7.46 30.90
CA LYS A 78 -8.59 -7.53 32.28
C LYS A 78 -9.71 -8.54 32.54
N TYR A 79 -10.59 -8.76 31.56
CA TYR A 79 -11.91 -9.33 31.84
C TYR A 79 -12.29 -10.54 30.97
N HIS A 80 -11.57 -10.81 29.88
CA HIS A 80 -11.94 -11.83 28.90
C HIS A 80 -10.76 -12.73 28.51
N PRO A 81 -10.81 -14.05 28.81
CA PRO A 81 -9.68 -14.97 28.61
C PRO A 81 -9.62 -15.60 27.21
N HIS A 82 -10.43 -15.14 26.26
CA HIS A 82 -10.60 -15.74 24.93
C HIS A 82 -10.39 -14.72 23.81
N GLY A 83 -10.57 -15.12 22.54
CA GLY A 83 -10.24 -14.31 21.35
C GLY A 83 -10.97 -12.97 21.25
N ASP A 84 -10.29 -12.01 20.60
CA ASP A 84 -10.76 -10.65 20.35
C ASP A 84 -12.02 -10.58 19.50
N GLN A 85 -12.18 -11.50 18.55
CA GLN A 85 -13.34 -11.57 17.65
C GLN A 85 -14.68 -11.68 18.41
N ALA A 86 -14.77 -12.55 19.42
CA ALA A 86 -16.00 -12.72 20.18
C ALA A 86 -16.41 -11.45 20.94
N VAL A 87 -15.42 -10.71 21.45
CA VAL A 87 -15.63 -9.42 22.12
C VAL A 87 -16.04 -8.36 21.11
N TYR A 88 -15.38 -8.31 19.95
CA TYR A 88 -15.68 -7.35 18.90
C TYR A 88 -17.09 -7.53 18.33
N ASP A 89 -17.46 -8.75 17.95
CA ASP A 89 -18.78 -9.04 17.39
C ASP A 89 -19.90 -8.71 18.38
N SER A 90 -19.66 -8.99 19.66
CA SER A 90 -20.59 -8.63 20.74
C SER A 90 -20.70 -7.11 20.90
N LEU A 91 -19.58 -6.39 20.85
CA LEU A 91 -19.55 -4.92 20.90
C LEU A 91 -20.30 -4.31 19.72
N VAL A 92 -20.13 -4.88 18.52
CA VAL A 92 -20.83 -4.45 17.31
C VAL A 92 -22.34 -4.62 17.47
N ARG A 93 -22.80 -5.80 17.88
CA ARG A 93 -24.22 -6.10 18.09
C ARG A 93 -24.87 -5.17 19.12
N MET A 94 -24.16 -4.84 20.19
CA MET A 94 -24.67 -3.90 21.20
C MET A 94 -24.84 -2.46 20.69
N ALA A 95 -24.21 -2.12 19.57
CA ALA A 95 -24.33 -0.81 18.92
C ALA A 95 -25.30 -0.78 17.72
N GLN A 96 -25.75 -1.94 17.23
CA GLN A 96 -26.69 -2.05 16.12
C GLN A 96 -28.14 -1.85 16.60
N GLU A 97 -28.88 -0.95 15.96
CA GLU A 97 -30.29 -0.66 16.30
C GLU A 97 -31.24 -1.84 16.01
N PHE A 98 -30.82 -2.77 15.16
CA PHE A 98 -31.61 -3.93 14.74
C PHE A 98 -31.21 -5.25 15.43
N SER A 99 -30.09 -5.29 16.16
CA SER A 99 -29.61 -6.54 16.78
C SER A 99 -30.21 -6.80 18.16
N LEU A 100 -30.48 -5.75 18.93
CA LEU A 100 -31.05 -5.82 20.27
C LEU A 100 -32.29 -4.92 20.31
N ARG A 101 -33.24 -5.22 21.20
CA ARG A 101 -34.42 -4.36 21.40
C ARG A 101 -34.03 -2.92 21.75
N TYR A 102 -32.96 -2.76 22.52
CA TYR A 102 -32.38 -1.47 22.85
C TYR A 102 -30.85 -1.52 22.66
N PRO A 103 -30.25 -0.61 21.89
CA PRO A 103 -28.80 -0.53 21.79
C PRO A 103 -28.21 -0.10 23.14
N LEU A 104 -27.19 -0.83 23.60
CA LEU A 104 -26.51 -0.57 24.87
C LEU A 104 -25.29 0.33 24.71
N ILE A 105 -24.77 0.43 23.47
CA ILE A 105 -23.60 1.22 23.13
C ILE A 105 -23.96 2.17 21.99
N LYS A 106 -23.52 3.43 22.09
CA LYS A 106 -23.60 4.38 20.96
C LYS A 106 -22.40 4.19 20.04
N GLY A 107 -22.61 3.62 18.86
CA GLY A 107 -21.60 3.47 17.82
C GLY A 107 -21.31 4.77 17.06
N GLN A 108 -20.06 4.96 16.62
CA GLN A 108 -19.69 5.96 15.60
C GLN A 108 -18.90 5.29 14.47
N GLY A 109 -19.45 5.30 13.26
CA GLY A 109 -18.88 4.62 12.08
C GLY A 109 -19.81 3.51 11.56
N ASN A 110 -19.26 2.60 10.77
CA ASN A 110 -20.03 1.48 10.21
C ASN A 110 -20.04 0.28 11.18
N PHE A 111 -21.21 0.00 11.75
CA PHE A 111 -21.48 -1.16 12.61
C PHE A 111 -22.30 -2.24 11.88
N GLY A 112 -22.41 -2.15 10.57
CA GLY A 112 -23.19 -3.05 9.70
C GLY A 112 -24.63 -2.57 9.48
N SER A 113 -25.28 -3.13 8.46
CA SER A 113 -26.64 -2.78 8.05
C SER A 113 -27.54 -4.02 7.95
N LEU A 114 -28.87 -3.80 7.93
CA LEU A 114 -29.85 -4.85 7.62
C LEU A 114 -29.72 -5.36 6.19
N ASP A 115 -29.21 -4.51 5.29
CA ASP A 115 -29.07 -4.77 3.85
C ASP A 115 -27.82 -5.62 3.51
N GLY A 116 -27.12 -6.12 4.53
CA GLY A 116 -26.02 -7.08 4.40
C GLY A 116 -24.62 -6.47 4.44
N ASP A 117 -24.46 -5.18 4.74
CA ASP A 117 -23.13 -4.63 4.97
C ASP A 117 -22.57 -5.16 6.29
N ASN A 118 -21.39 -5.77 6.22
CA ASN A 118 -20.66 -6.17 7.41
C ASN A 118 -20.20 -4.96 8.23
N ALA A 119 -20.07 -5.14 9.55
CA ALA A 119 -19.43 -4.14 10.40
C ALA A 119 -17.96 -3.97 10.01
N ALA A 120 -17.45 -2.73 10.09
CA ALA A 120 -16.05 -2.47 9.79
C ALA A 120 -15.16 -3.32 10.70
N ALA A 121 -14.04 -3.88 10.23
CA ALA A 121 -13.15 -4.63 11.11
C ALA A 121 -12.45 -3.72 12.12
N MET A 122 -12.25 -4.21 13.35
CA MET A 122 -11.62 -3.46 14.44
C MET A 122 -10.17 -3.04 14.13
N ARG A 123 -9.43 -3.95 13.48
CA ARG A 123 -8.05 -3.79 13.05
C ARG A 123 -7.86 -4.59 11.77
N TYR A 124 -7.41 -3.93 10.71
CA TYR A 124 -7.04 -4.58 9.47
C TYR A 124 -5.84 -3.87 8.88
N CYS A 125 -4.90 -4.64 8.33
CA CYS A 125 -3.61 -4.10 7.90
C CYS A 125 -3.20 -4.67 6.54
N VAL A 126 -2.39 -3.90 5.83
CA VAL A 126 -1.63 -4.34 4.67
C VAL A 126 -0.19 -4.61 5.06
N THR A 127 0.58 -5.28 4.20
CA THR A 127 2.02 -5.49 4.44
C THR A 127 2.81 -4.17 4.37
N GLY A 128 3.93 -4.11 5.09
CA GLY A 128 4.76 -2.91 5.23
C GLY A 128 5.27 -2.29 3.92
N ASP A 129 5.48 -3.12 2.90
CA ASP A 129 5.93 -2.75 1.56
C ASP A 129 4.82 -2.17 0.66
N THR A 130 3.57 -2.20 1.11
CA THR A 130 2.41 -1.65 0.37
C THR A 130 2.58 -0.14 0.18
N LEU A 131 2.56 0.30 -1.08
CA LEU A 131 2.65 1.72 -1.44
C LEU A 131 1.30 2.41 -1.24
N ILE A 132 1.32 3.56 -0.56
CA ILE A 132 0.15 4.36 -0.24
C ILE A 132 0.35 5.79 -0.77
N ASN A 133 -0.72 6.35 -1.34
CA ASN A 133 -0.76 7.75 -1.74
C ASN A 133 -1.00 8.64 -0.52
N THR A 134 -0.09 9.58 -0.29
CA THR A 134 -0.17 10.51 0.84
C THR A 134 0.10 11.95 0.41
N ASP A 135 -0.19 12.92 1.27
CA ASP A 135 0.24 14.32 1.10
C ASP A 135 1.77 14.52 1.13
N LYS A 136 2.53 13.47 1.47
CA LYS A 136 3.99 13.38 1.37
C LYS A 136 4.48 12.63 0.13
N GLY A 137 3.58 12.21 -0.77
CA GLY A 137 3.84 11.41 -1.97
C GLY A 137 3.56 9.92 -1.75
N ILE A 138 4.03 9.09 -2.67
CA ILE A 138 3.83 7.64 -2.65
C ILE A 138 4.89 7.01 -1.74
N LEU A 139 4.46 6.35 -0.67
CA LEU A 139 5.32 5.80 0.37
C LEU A 139 4.92 4.37 0.71
N PRO A 140 5.87 3.45 0.97
CA PRO A 140 5.57 2.23 1.70
C PRO A 140 4.93 2.56 3.04
N ILE A 141 3.90 1.82 3.44
CA ILE A 141 3.19 2.07 4.70
C ILE A 141 4.13 1.99 5.92
N ASP A 142 5.16 1.13 5.87
CA ASP A 142 6.11 0.98 6.98
C ASP A 142 7.06 2.17 7.16
N CYS A 143 7.14 3.08 6.18
CA CYS A 143 7.93 4.30 6.26
C CYS A 143 7.16 5.45 6.94
N ILE A 144 5.88 5.25 7.27
CA ILE A 144 5.03 6.26 7.91
C ILE A 144 5.36 6.42 9.40
N SER A 145 5.75 5.33 10.06
CA SER A 145 6.05 5.24 11.49
C SER A 145 7.35 4.45 11.71
N ASN A 146 7.91 4.48 12.91
CA ASN A 146 9.00 3.60 13.33
C ASN A 146 8.56 2.12 13.52
N LYS A 147 7.59 1.65 12.74
CA LYS A 147 6.97 0.32 12.85
C LYS A 147 6.30 0.07 14.20
N GLU A 148 5.86 1.12 14.88
CA GLU A 148 5.14 1.04 16.16
C GLU A 148 3.83 1.82 16.08
N GLU A 149 2.89 1.52 17.00
CA GLU A 149 1.68 2.33 17.10
C GLU A 149 2.04 3.75 17.56
N GLU A 150 1.77 4.74 16.72
CA GLU A 150 2.03 6.14 17.04
C GLU A 150 0.95 7.05 16.43
N ASP A 151 0.81 8.24 17.01
CA ASP A 151 -0.03 9.29 16.44
C ASP A 151 0.69 9.91 15.24
N ILE A 152 -0.02 9.99 14.11
CA ILE A 152 0.50 10.50 12.85
C ILE A 152 -0.33 11.68 12.37
N ARG A 153 0.25 12.47 11.46
CA ARG A 153 -0.46 13.55 10.77
C ARG A 153 -0.11 13.47 9.30
N ILE A 154 -0.86 12.63 8.59
CA ILE A 154 -0.73 12.38 7.15
C ILE A 154 -2.11 12.43 6.52
N SER A 155 -2.21 12.99 5.33
CA SER A 155 -3.46 12.96 4.56
C SER A 155 -3.42 11.82 3.55
N VAL A 156 -4.55 11.12 3.37
CA VAL A 156 -4.77 10.03 2.41
C VAL A 156 -6.06 10.29 1.64
N GLN A 157 -6.35 9.50 0.60
CA GLN A 157 -7.63 9.55 -0.11
C GLN A 157 -8.54 8.40 0.31
N ASP A 158 -9.84 8.68 0.44
CA ASP A 158 -10.86 7.63 0.50
C ASP A 158 -11.23 7.10 -0.90
N TYR A 159 -12.13 6.11 -0.95
CA TYR A 159 -12.57 5.48 -2.20
C TYR A 159 -13.33 6.43 -3.15
N GLN A 160 -13.81 7.57 -2.64
CA GLN A 160 -14.46 8.63 -3.43
C GLN A 160 -13.45 9.67 -3.94
N GLY A 161 -12.17 9.55 -3.57
CA GLY A 161 -11.11 10.49 -3.93
C GLY A 161 -11.03 11.72 -3.01
N LYS A 162 -11.81 11.77 -1.93
CA LYS A 162 -11.76 12.89 -0.97
C LYS A 162 -10.59 12.71 -0.01
N THR A 163 -9.92 13.81 0.29
CA THR A 163 -8.77 13.80 1.20
C THR A 163 -9.22 13.70 2.66
N GLN A 164 -8.69 12.70 3.37
CA GLN A 164 -8.95 12.41 4.77
C GLN A 164 -7.65 12.51 5.58
N LYS A 165 -7.74 12.94 6.85
CA LYS A 165 -6.58 13.00 7.75
C LYS A 165 -6.46 11.70 8.54
N ALA A 166 -5.37 10.98 8.35
CA ALA A 166 -4.97 9.87 9.21
C ALA A 166 -4.30 10.43 10.47
N VAL A 167 -4.84 10.03 11.63
CA VAL A 167 -4.41 10.51 12.96
C VAL A 167 -3.58 9.51 13.74
N LYS A 168 -3.64 8.22 13.38
CA LYS A 168 -2.97 7.14 14.11
C LYS A 168 -2.52 6.05 13.16
N PHE A 169 -1.29 5.58 13.36
CA PHE A 169 -0.74 4.40 12.74
C PHE A 169 -0.97 3.19 13.65
N PHE A 170 -1.33 2.05 13.05
CA PHE A 170 -1.49 0.79 13.78
C PHE A 170 -0.53 -0.26 13.25
N ASN A 171 0.19 -0.90 14.16
CA ASN A 171 0.92 -2.11 13.87
C ASN A 171 0.20 -3.30 14.51
N SER A 172 -0.39 -4.17 13.68
CA SER A 172 -1.08 -5.37 14.17
C SER A 172 -0.10 -6.49 14.57
N GLY A 173 1.19 -6.37 14.28
CA GLY A 173 2.19 -7.41 14.51
C GLY A 173 2.25 -8.42 13.37
N LYS A 174 2.70 -9.64 13.67
CA LYS A 174 2.85 -10.72 12.67
C LYS A 174 1.55 -11.50 12.53
N HIS A 175 1.07 -11.60 11.30
CA HIS A 175 -0.16 -12.32 10.95
C HIS A 175 0.07 -13.21 9.74
N LYS A 176 -0.77 -14.24 9.58
CA LYS A 176 -0.90 -14.92 8.28
C LYS A 176 -1.41 -13.90 7.27
N ILE A 177 -0.67 -13.73 6.17
CA ILE A 177 -1.03 -12.81 5.10
C ILE A 177 -1.78 -13.54 3.99
N TYR A 178 -2.71 -12.82 3.39
CA TYR A 178 -3.37 -13.22 2.16
C TYR A 178 -2.91 -12.28 1.06
N GLN A 179 -2.69 -12.84 -0.13
CA GLN A 179 -2.26 -12.12 -1.30
C GLN A 179 -3.32 -12.24 -2.37
N ILE A 180 -3.73 -11.11 -2.94
CA ILE A 180 -4.53 -11.07 -4.16
C ILE A 180 -3.71 -10.57 -5.33
N LEU A 181 -3.99 -11.15 -6.49
CA LEU A 181 -3.42 -10.74 -7.76
C LEU A 181 -4.57 -10.60 -8.76
N THR A 182 -4.78 -9.41 -9.29
CA THR A 182 -5.80 -9.20 -10.32
C THR A 182 -5.33 -9.78 -11.65
N VAL A 183 -6.26 -10.00 -12.60
CA VAL A 183 -5.92 -10.39 -13.98
C VAL A 183 -4.95 -9.41 -14.63
N GLN A 184 -5.02 -8.13 -14.26
CA GLN A 184 -4.10 -7.09 -14.73
C GLN A 184 -2.77 -7.09 -13.97
N ASN A 185 -2.48 -8.04 -13.07
CA ASN A 185 -1.34 -8.10 -12.16
C ASN A 185 -1.17 -6.84 -11.28
N TYR A 186 -2.27 -6.32 -10.73
CA TYR A 186 -2.19 -5.49 -9.52
C TYR A 186 -2.19 -6.42 -8.31
N GLU A 187 -1.36 -6.12 -7.33
CA GLU A 187 -1.10 -6.98 -6.17
C GLU A 187 -1.42 -6.22 -4.89
N LEU A 188 -2.05 -6.90 -3.94
CA LEU A 188 -2.22 -6.41 -2.57
C LEU A 188 -2.03 -7.56 -1.59
N LYS A 189 -1.39 -7.27 -0.46
CA LYS A 189 -1.16 -8.22 0.64
C LYS A 189 -1.63 -7.64 1.94
N GLY A 190 -2.37 -8.42 2.73
CA GLY A 190 -2.89 -7.97 4.00
C GLY A 190 -3.38 -9.09 4.90
N SER A 191 -3.95 -8.71 6.04
CA SER A 191 -4.64 -9.63 6.95
C SER A 191 -5.93 -10.16 6.32
N ALA A 192 -6.39 -11.32 6.79
CA ALA A 192 -7.62 -11.98 6.32
C ALA A 192 -8.83 -11.01 6.29
N ASN A 193 -8.96 -10.22 7.34
CA ASN A 193 -10.06 -9.27 7.55
C ASN A 193 -9.84 -7.90 6.89
N HIS A 194 -8.88 -7.76 5.98
CA HIS A 194 -8.69 -6.49 5.25
C HIS A 194 -9.83 -6.27 4.26
N PRO A 195 -10.62 -5.18 4.37
CA PRO A 195 -11.75 -4.94 3.49
C PRO A 195 -11.26 -4.45 2.12
N ILE A 196 -11.78 -5.05 1.07
CA ILE A 196 -11.54 -4.72 -0.33
C ILE A 196 -12.87 -4.32 -0.96
N LEU A 197 -12.88 -3.19 -1.66
CA LEU A 197 -14.06 -2.72 -2.36
C LEU A 197 -14.21 -3.50 -3.67
N CYS A 198 -15.33 -4.19 -3.81
CA CYS A 198 -15.67 -5.00 -4.95
C CYS A 198 -16.87 -4.44 -5.70
N TRP A 199 -16.90 -4.71 -7.00
CA TRP A 199 -18.04 -4.48 -7.85
C TRP A 199 -18.83 -5.79 -7.92
N THR A 200 -20.11 -5.72 -7.62
CA THR A 200 -21.02 -6.85 -7.63
C THR A 200 -22.36 -6.42 -8.26
N VAL A 201 -23.25 -7.38 -8.39
CA VAL A 201 -24.60 -7.17 -8.90
C VAL A 201 -25.58 -7.62 -7.81
N ASP A 202 -26.62 -6.84 -7.56
CA ASP A 202 -27.67 -7.23 -6.61
C ASP A 202 -28.62 -8.28 -7.21
N ILE A 203 -29.62 -8.69 -6.43
CA ILE A 203 -30.62 -9.68 -6.84
C ILE A 203 -31.46 -9.24 -8.06
N PHE A 204 -31.49 -7.96 -8.38
CA PHE A 204 -32.25 -7.39 -9.49
C PHE A 204 -31.39 -7.10 -10.72
N GLY A 205 -30.11 -7.46 -10.71
CA GLY A 205 -29.21 -7.18 -11.82
C GLY A 205 -28.58 -5.78 -11.78
N VAL A 206 -28.76 -5.02 -10.68
CA VAL A 206 -28.23 -3.66 -10.56
C VAL A 206 -26.79 -3.68 -10.05
N PRO A 207 -25.86 -2.99 -10.72
CA PRO A 207 -24.48 -2.86 -10.26
C PRO A 207 -24.40 -2.13 -8.92
N LYS A 208 -23.70 -2.71 -7.94
CA LYS A 208 -23.42 -2.08 -6.64
C LYS A 208 -21.96 -2.27 -6.22
N HIS A 209 -21.51 -1.41 -5.31
CA HIS A 209 -20.24 -1.61 -4.62
C HIS A 209 -20.49 -2.34 -3.30
N GLU A 210 -19.63 -3.29 -2.99
CA GLU A 210 -19.72 -4.10 -1.77
C GLU A 210 -18.33 -4.29 -1.17
N TRP A 211 -18.21 -4.18 0.15
CA TRP A 211 -16.97 -4.47 0.86
C TRP A 211 -16.89 -5.96 1.17
N LYS A 212 -15.86 -6.62 0.65
CA LYS A 212 -15.54 -8.03 0.96
C LYS A 212 -14.23 -8.11 1.72
N LEU A 213 -14.10 -9.06 2.64
CA LEU A 213 -12.83 -9.30 3.32
C LEU A 213 -11.86 -10.00 2.36
N LEU A 214 -10.57 -9.76 2.54
CA LEU A 214 -9.53 -10.36 1.70
C LEU A 214 -9.60 -11.90 1.74
N SER A 215 -9.98 -12.51 2.85
CA SER A 215 -10.20 -13.96 2.97
C SER A 215 -11.47 -14.49 2.29
N GLU A 216 -12.41 -13.62 1.93
CA GLU A 216 -13.69 -13.98 1.29
C GLU A 216 -13.63 -13.87 -0.24
N LEU A 217 -12.56 -13.26 -0.77
CA LEU A 217 -12.39 -13.08 -2.20
C LEU A 217 -12.16 -14.40 -2.94
N SER A 218 -12.79 -14.49 -4.10
CA SER A 218 -12.66 -15.57 -5.07
C SER A 218 -12.14 -15.05 -6.41
N GLU A 219 -11.72 -15.95 -7.30
CA GLU A 219 -11.23 -15.59 -8.64
C GLU A 219 -12.30 -14.92 -9.53
N LYS A 220 -13.58 -15.01 -9.16
CA LYS A 220 -14.71 -14.41 -9.88
C LYS A 220 -15.04 -12.99 -9.43
N ASP A 221 -14.42 -12.52 -8.35
CA ASP A 221 -14.70 -11.19 -7.80
C ASP A 221 -13.99 -10.09 -8.58
N TYR A 222 -14.72 -8.99 -8.80
CA TYR A 222 -14.19 -7.80 -9.46
C TYR A 222 -13.80 -6.78 -8.39
N VAL A 223 -12.51 -6.50 -8.26
CA VAL A 223 -12.02 -5.47 -7.33
C VAL A 223 -11.99 -4.10 -8.00
N LEU A 224 -12.30 -3.05 -7.25
CA LEU A 224 -12.23 -1.68 -7.76
C LEU A 224 -10.78 -1.17 -7.80
N LEU A 225 -10.39 -0.62 -8.94
CA LEU A 225 -9.15 0.13 -9.11
C LEU A 225 -9.45 1.61 -9.23
N SER A 226 -8.90 2.42 -8.32
CA SER A 226 -9.05 3.87 -8.41
C SER A 226 -8.29 4.40 -9.62
N ARG A 227 -9.00 5.11 -10.50
CA ARG A 227 -8.43 5.86 -11.64
C ARG A 227 -8.57 7.37 -11.45
N THR A 228 -8.90 7.80 -10.24
CA THR A 228 -8.89 9.22 -9.86
C THR A 228 -7.44 9.69 -9.71
N ASP A 229 -7.23 11.01 -9.79
CA ASP A 229 -5.92 11.59 -9.56
C ASP A 229 -5.45 11.25 -8.13
N GLY A 230 -4.30 10.59 -8.04
CA GLY A 230 -3.70 10.21 -6.77
C GLY A 230 -3.37 11.43 -5.90
N LEU A 231 -3.31 11.22 -4.59
CA LEU A 231 -2.82 12.24 -3.67
C LEU A 231 -1.30 12.38 -3.81
N PHE A 232 -0.86 13.50 -4.40
CA PHE A 232 0.55 13.83 -4.55
C PHE A 232 0.99 14.90 -3.54
N ARG A 233 2.30 14.99 -3.34
CA ARG A 233 2.90 16.06 -2.54
C ARG A 233 2.58 17.43 -3.14
N LYS A 234 2.26 18.41 -2.30
CA LYS A 234 1.95 19.79 -2.72
C LYS A 234 3.19 20.69 -2.88
N THR A 235 4.28 20.40 -2.17
CA THR A 235 5.53 21.18 -2.16
C THR A 235 6.71 20.41 -2.79
N ASN A 236 7.74 21.12 -3.27
CA ASN A 236 8.91 20.48 -3.89
C ASN A 236 9.70 19.74 -2.79
N LEU A 237 10.17 18.52 -3.07
CA LEU A 237 10.88 17.72 -2.07
C LEU A 237 12.23 18.37 -1.75
N PRO A 238 12.49 18.81 -0.51
CA PRO A 238 13.77 19.38 -0.13
C PRO A 238 14.85 18.30 -0.19
N LEU A 239 15.94 18.58 -0.91
CA LEU A 239 17.06 17.67 -1.14
C LEU A 239 18.26 17.97 -0.24
N GLN A 240 18.22 19.02 0.58
CA GLN A 240 19.35 19.41 1.44
C GLN A 240 19.76 18.29 2.40
N LYS A 241 18.79 17.54 2.93
CA LYS A 241 19.03 16.42 3.84
C LYS A 241 19.74 15.22 3.21
N PHE A 242 19.75 15.14 1.87
CA PHE A 242 20.39 14.07 1.10
C PHE A 242 21.78 14.46 0.59
N LYS A 243 22.29 15.64 0.94
CA LYS A 243 23.65 16.04 0.55
C LYS A 243 24.68 15.11 1.20
N PRO A 244 25.67 14.61 0.43
CA PRO A 244 26.70 13.76 0.99
C PRO A 244 27.58 14.55 1.97
N LYS A 245 28.02 13.88 3.03
CA LYS A 245 29.05 14.40 3.94
C LYS A 245 30.32 14.67 3.12
N THR A 246 30.75 15.92 3.07
CA THR A 246 31.88 16.36 2.22
C THR A 246 33.21 16.08 2.91
N LYS A 247 34.20 15.60 2.15
CA LYS A 247 35.61 15.59 2.61
C LYS A 247 36.21 16.99 2.37
N LYS A 248 37.06 17.49 3.26
CA LYS A 248 37.66 18.85 3.25
C LYS A 248 38.34 19.28 1.92
N LYS A 249 38.60 18.36 0.97
CA LYS A 249 39.32 18.60 -0.30
C LYS A 249 38.47 18.48 -1.58
N GLU A 250 37.15 18.28 -1.50
CA GLU A 250 36.32 18.14 -2.72
C GLU A 250 36.02 19.50 -3.37
N LYS A 251 36.16 19.60 -4.70
CA LYS A 251 35.76 20.79 -5.47
C LYS A 251 34.27 21.12 -5.21
N ASN A 252 33.97 22.41 -5.06
CA ASN A 252 32.63 22.88 -4.75
C ASN A 252 31.71 22.85 -5.97
N ILE A 253 31.12 21.67 -6.25
CA ILE A 253 29.93 21.59 -7.10
C ILE A 253 28.71 22.02 -6.29
N LEU A 254 27.87 22.87 -6.88
CA LEU A 254 26.56 23.22 -6.36
C LEU A 254 25.58 22.08 -6.64
N LEU A 255 24.96 21.56 -5.58
CA LEU A 255 23.94 20.51 -5.66
C LEU A 255 22.54 21.13 -5.58
N PRO A 256 21.54 20.55 -6.24
CA PRO A 256 20.19 21.07 -6.22
C PRO A 256 19.63 21.05 -4.80
N LYS A 257 18.87 22.10 -4.48
CA LYS A 257 18.28 22.31 -3.16
C LYS A 257 16.97 21.52 -3.00
N GLU A 258 16.26 21.28 -4.08
CA GLU A 258 14.96 20.62 -4.09
C GLU A 258 14.77 19.80 -5.37
N MET A 259 13.79 18.89 -5.37
CA MET A 259 13.37 18.18 -6.57
C MET A 259 12.73 19.16 -7.55
N THR A 260 13.21 19.13 -8.79
CA THR A 260 12.72 19.92 -9.93
C THR A 260 12.41 19.00 -11.11
N SER A 261 11.71 19.52 -12.12
CA SER A 261 11.46 18.81 -13.37
C SER A 261 12.75 18.33 -14.06
N SER A 262 13.81 19.14 -14.01
CA SER A 262 15.09 18.83 -14.67
C SER A 262 15.81 17.64 -14.04
N ILE A 263 15.95 17.62 -12.70
CA ILE A 263 16.57 16.45 -12.03
C ILE A 263 15.69 15.21 -12.12
N SER A 264 14.36 15.37 -12.10
CA SER A 264 13.43 14.27 -12.25
C SER A 264 13.53 13.60 -13.63
N PHE A 265 13.60 14.41 -14.69
CA PHE A 265 13.88 13.93 -16.05
C PHE A 265 15.23 13.19 -16.14
N LEU A 266 16.29 13.76 -15.54
CA LEU A 266 17.59 13.12 -15.48
C LEU A 266 17.52 11.75 -14.78
N LEU A 267 16.82 11.65 -13.65
CA LEU A 267 16.63 10.37 -12.95
C LEU A 267 15.87 9.36 -13.82
N GLY A 268 14.84 9.80 -14.56
CA GLY A 268 14.11 8.94 -15.50
C GLY A 268 15.01 8.39 -16.60
N ALA A 269 15.80 9.25 -17.23
CA ALA A 269 16.74 8.88 -18.27
C ALA A 269 17.84 7.93 -17.77
N LEU A 270 18.37 8.16 -16.55
CA LEU A 270 19.37 7.29 -15.93
C LEU A 270 18.79 5.94 -15.47
N VAL A 271 17.52 5.90 -15.06
CA VAL A 271 16.86 4.62 -14.73
C VAL A 271 16.63 3.80 -15.99
N ALA A 272 16.26 4.42 -17.11
CA ALA A 272 16.11 3.73 -18.39
C ALA A 272 17.47 3.25 -18.94
N GLU A 273 18.27 4.20 -19.43
CA GLU A 273 19.46 3.95 -20.27
C GLU A 273 20.78 4.09 -19.49
N GLY A 274 20.71 4.50 -18.22
CA GLY A 274 21.89 4.67 -17.39
C GLY A 274 22.47 3.33 -16.92
N SER A 275 23.80 3.30 -16.87
CA SER A 275 24.59 2.26 -16.24
C SER A 275 25.34 2.84 -15.05
N SER A 276 25.35 2.12 -13.94
CA SER A 276 26.00 2.56 -12.72
C SER A 276 27.23 1.68 -12.46
N HIS A 277 28.39 2.30 -12.31
CA HIS A 277 29.64 1.64 -11.93
C HIS A 277 30.09 2.29 -10.61
N GLN A 278 30.78 1.55 -9.73
CA GLN A 278 31.00 1.95 -8.32
C GLN A 278 31.47 3.40 -8.06
N LYS A 279 32.08 4.07 -9.05
CA LYS A 279 32.57 5.45 -8.95
C LYS A 279 31.98 6.40 -10.00
N LYS A 280 31.05 5.98 -10.86
CA LYS A 280 30.48 6.82 -11.92
C LYS A 280 29.09 6.35 -12.39
N PHE A 281 28.29 7.29 -12.89
CA PHE A 281 27.13 6.98 -13.72
C PHE A 281 27.48 7.23 -15.18
N ILE A 282 27.06 6.32 -16.05
CA ILE A 282 27.29 6.35 -17.49
C ILE A 282 25.91 6.42 -18.15
N PHE A 283 25.75 7.28 -19.14
CA PHE A 283 24.54 7.37 -19.94
C PHE A 283 24.90 7.26 -21.43
N ASN A 284 24.27 6.31 -22.11
CA ASN A 284 24.57 5.99 -23.50
C ASN A 284 23.30 6.10 -24.33
N ASN A 285 23.33 6.87 -25.42
CA ASN A 285 22.19 6.91 -26.34
C ASN A 285 22.59 7.23 -27.78
N LYS A 286 21.79 6.72 -28.73
CA LYS A 286 21.94 6.99 -30.16
C LYS A 286 21.18 8.25 -30.60
N ASP A 287 20.10 8.61 -29.91
CA ASP A 287 19.34 9.82 -30.18
C ASP A 287 20.09 11.03 -29.61
N ILE A 288 20.55 11.90 -30.52
CA ILE A 288 21.30 13.10 -30.18
C ILE A 288 20.47 14.12 -29.41
N ASN A 289 19.16 14.20 -29.68
CA ASN A 289 18.28 15.15 -29.01
C ASN A 289 18.06 14.73 -27.56
N PHE A 290 17.83 13.43 -27.33
CA PHE A 290 17.70 12.89 -25.98
C PHE A 290 19.02 12.99 -25.22
N TYR A 291 20.16 12.65 -25.86
CA TYR A 291 21.49 12.84 -25.28
C TYR A 291 21.74 14.28 -24.85
N ASN A 292 21.43 15.25 -25.71
CA ASN A 292 21.62 16.67 -25.41
C ASN A 292 20.67 17.16 -24.30
N ALA A 293 19.44 16.64 -24.24
CA ALA A 293 18.49 16.95 -23.17
C ALA A 293 19.00 16.45 -21.81
N VAL A 294 19.52 15.22 -21.75
CA VAL A 294 20.13 14.66 -20.53
C VAL A 294 21.38 15.45 -20.14
N LYS A 295 22.25 15.78 -21.08
CA LYS A 295 23.44 16.62 -20.86
C LYS A 295 23.05 17.98 -20.29
N LYS A 296 22.03 18.64 -20.85
CA LYS A 296 21.50 19.92 -20.35
C LYS A 296 20.98 19.76 -18.92
N ALA A 297 20.18 18.73 -18.64
CA ALA A 297 19.67 18.47 -17.31
C ALA A 297 20.79 18.28 -16.28
N ILE A 298 21.91 17.66 -16.65
CA ILE A 298 23.07 17.53 -15.77
C ILE A 298 23.69 18.90 -15.47
N TYR A 299 23.91 19.75 -16.47
CA TYR A 299 24.47 21.09 -16.27
C TYR A 299 23.54 22.01 -15.47
N ASP A 300 22.23 21.93 -15.70
CA ASP A 300 21.22 22.73 -15.00
C ASP A 300 21.19 22.41 -13.49
N ASN A 301 21.43 21.15 -13.12
CA ASN A 301 21.37 20.71 -11.72
C ASN A 301 22.73 20.75 -10.99
N PHE A 302 23.85 20.68 -11.73
CA PHE A 302 25.19 20.54 -11.15
C PHE A 302 26.15 21.59 -11.68
N THR A 303 26.04 22.82 -11.16
CA THR A 303 26.91 23.93 -11.58
C THR A 303 28.38 23.62 -11.28
N GLY A 304 29.25 23.78 -12.28
CA GLY A 304 30.69 23.51 -12.18
C GLY A 304 31.08 22.04 -12.40
N ILE A 305 30.13 21.18 -12.77
CA ILE A 305 30.44 19.80 -13.16
C ILE A 305 31.25 19.75 -14.46
N LYS A 306 32.20 18.82 -14.51
CA LYS A 306 32.89 18.43 -15.74
C LYS A 306 32.43 17.03 -16.12
N LEU A 307 32.03 16.87 -17.37
CA LEU A 307 31.59 15.59 -17.93
C LEU A 307 32.67 15.03 -18.85
N TYR A 308 32.76 13.71 -18.91
CA TYR A 308 33.56 13.03 -19.93
C TYR A 308 32.61 12.51 -21.01
N GLU A 309 32.93 12.78 -22.26
CA GLU A 309 32.11 12.44 -23.42
C GLU A 309 32.95 11.68 -24.45
N ARG A 310 32.39 10.61 -25.02
CA ARG A 310 33.03 9.91 -26.14
C ARG A 310 32.00 9.35 -27.12
N LYS A 311 32.44 9.16 -28.37
CA LYS A 311 31.68 8.39 -29.37
C LYS A 311 32.03 6.92 -29.23
N ILE A 312 31.02 6.07 -29.25
CA ILE A 312 31.15 4.60 -29.19
C ILE A 312 30.63 4.01 -30.51
N ALA A 313 31.01 2.76 -30.78
CA ALA A 313 30.50 1.99 -31.91
C ALA A 313 28.96 2.08 -32.05
N GLY A 314 28.48 2.08 -33.30
CA GLY A 314 27.06 2.11 -33.61
C GLY A 314 26.39 3.49 -33.47
N ASN A 315 27.13 4.58 -33.71
CA ASN A 315 26.68 5.97 -33.62
C ASN A 315 26.11 6.36 -32.24
N CYS A 316 26.57 5.69 -31.19
CA CYS A 316 26.16 5.98 -29.82
C CYS A 316 27.09 7.04 -29.20
N ARG A 317 26.52 7.95 -28.41
CA ARG A 317 27.31 8.87 -27.58
C ARG A 317 27.20 8.45 -26.13
N GLU A 318 28.33 8.47 -25.44
CA GLU A 318 28.45 8.18 -24.03
C GLU A 318 28.81 9.43 -23.24
N LEU A 319 28.13 9.59 -22.11
CA LEU A 319 28.35 10.65 -21.13
C LEU A 319 28.63 10.03 -19.77
N GLU A 320 29.72 10.45 -19.12
CA GLU A 320 30.08 9.97 -17.79
C GLU A 320 30.01 11.06 -16.71
N ILE A 321 29.31 10.75 -15.63
CA ILE A 321 29.24 11.50 -14.37
C ILE A 321 30.18 10.81 -13.37
N TYR A 322 31.40 11.34 -13.20
CA TYR A 322 32.43 10.74 -12.34
C TYR A 322 32.73 11.56 -11.06
N HIS A 323 32.18 12.77 -10.93
CA HIS A 323 32.42 13.61 -9.76
C HIS A 323 31.75 12.98 -8.51
N GLN A 324 32.56 12.53 -7.55
CA GLN A 324 32.11 11.71 -6.43
C GLN A 324 31.00 12.36 -5.58
N LYS A 325 31.05 13.68 -5.39
CA LYS A 325 29.98 14.42 -4.70
C LYS A 325 28.62 14.31 -5.41
N VAL A 326 28.60 14.29 -6.74
CA VAL A 326 27.38 14.17 -7.55
C VAL A 326 26.91 12.72 -7.57
N VAL A 327 27.83 11.77 -7.75
CA VAL A 327 27.53 10.32 -7.70
C VAL A 327 26.87 9.95 -6.36
N ARG A 328 27.48 10.33 -5.24
CA ARG A 328 26.91 10.09 -3.90
C ARG A 328 25.58 10.80 -3.69
N PHE A 329 25.41 12.01 -4.23
CA PHE A 329 24.15 12.73 -4.15
C PHE A 329 23.04 12.00 -4.91
N LEU A 330 23.29 11.55 -6.15
CA LEU A 330 22.33 10.77 -6.93
C LEU A 330 21.93 9.46 -6.21
N GLN A 331 22.90 8.78 -5.59
CA GLN A 331 22.63 7.61 -4.74
C GLN A 331 21.72 7.97 -3.56
N ASN A 332 22.04 9.04 -2.82
CA ASN A 332 21.28 9.46 -1.65
C ASN A 332 19.83 9.89 -1.95
N ILE A 333 19.52 10.25 -3.21
CA ILE A 333 18.15 10.55 -3.65
C ILE A 333 17.46 9.34 -4.30
N GLY A 334 18.06 8.15 -4.24
CA GLY A 334 17.44 6.89 -4.62
C GLY A 334 17.92 6.27 -5.95
N LEU A 335 18.95 6.82 -6.59
CA LEU A 335 19.59 6.17 -7.75
C LEU A 335 20.72 5.24 -7.28
N GLU A 336 20.35 4.16 -6.61
CA GLU A 336 21.30 3.19 -6.06
C GLU A 336 22.01 2.35 -7.14
N HIS A 337 23.17 1.79 -6.78
CA HIS A 337 23.91 0.87 -7.65
C HIS A 337 23.22 -0.49 -7.72
N LYS A 338 22.24 -0.60 -8.64
CA LYS A 338 21.48 -1.84 -8.86
C LYS A 338 21.73 -2.41 -10.25
N LYS A 339 21.70 -3.74 -10.34
CA LYS A 339 21.63 -4.46 -11.62
C LYS A 339 20.28 -4.19 -12.29
N SER A 340 20.18 -4.50 -13.59
CA SER A 340 18.98 -4.23 -14.41
C SER A 340 17.69 -4.86 -13.86
N ASP A 341 17.80 -6.01 -13.19
CA ASP A 341 16.71 -6.77 -12.56
C ASP A 341 16.28 -6.24 -11.19
N ALA A 342 17.09 -5.38 -10.57
CA ALA A 342 16.83 -4.78 -9.26
C ALA A 342 16.52 -3.27 -9.34
N LYS A 343 16.50 -2.67 -10.54
CA LYS A 343 16.13 -1.25 -10.74
C LYS A 343 14.77 -0.94 -10.12
N GLU A 344 14.58 0.28 -9.66
CA GLU A 344 13.32 0.75 -9.08
C GLU A 344 13.17 2.26 -9.30
N ILE A 345 11.97 2.80 -9.11
CA ILE A 345 11.74 4.24 -9.14
C ILE A 345 12.39 4.84 -7.89
N PRO A 346 13.28 5.86 -8.03
CA PRO A 346 13.89 6.51 -6.88
C PRO A 346 12.85 7.04 -5.90
N PHE A 347 13.05 6.84 -4.61
CA PHE A 347 12.10 7.30 -3.58
C PHE A 347 11.87 8.82 -3.67
N SER A 348 12.87 9.60 -4.07
CA SER A 348 12.76 11.05 -4.23
C SER A 348 11.74 11.43 -5.30
N VAL A 349 11.59 10.61 -6.34
CA VAL A 349 10.56 10.77 -7.37
C VAL A 349 9.20 10.38 -6.81
N LEU A 350 9.07 9.21 -6.17
CA LEU A 350 7.80 8.77 -5.57
C LEU A 350 7.25 9.78 -4.55
N GLN A 351 8.13 10.47 -3.82
CA GLN A 351 7.79 11.50 -2.82
C GLN A 351 7.61 12.91 -3.42
N SER A 352 7.63 13.06 -4.74
CA SER A 352 7.53 14.37 -5.40
C SER A 352 6.09 14.74 -5.81
N LYS A 353 5.91 15.97 -6.28
CA LYS A 353 4.63 16.43 -6.85
C LYS A 353 4.32 15.69 -8.15
N LYS A 354 3.03 15.63 -8.52
CA LYS A 354 2.56 15.12 -9.83
C LYS A 354 3.37 15.68 -11.00
N ALA A 355 3.54 17.00 -11.03
CA ALA A 355 4.28 17.69 -12.10
C ALA A 355 5.76 17.27 -12.20
N ILE A 356 6.40 16.88 -11.09
CA ILE A 356 7.80 16.42 -11.10
C ILE A 356 7.87 14.95 -11.52
N ILE A 357 6.96 14.10 -11.02
CA ILE A 357 6.87 12.68 -11.40
C ILE A 357 6.63 12.56 -12.90
N LYS A 358 5.80 13.43 -13.49
CA LYS A 358 5.62 13.54 -14.93
C LYS A 358 6.95 13.53 -15.69
N TYR A 359 7.89 14.41 -15.33
CA TYR A 359 9.16 14.52 -16.06
C TYR A 359 10.06 13.29 -15.88
N PHE A 360 9.98 12.60 -14.74
CA PHE A 360 10.61 11.29 -14.59
C PHE A 360 10.03 10.29 -15.59
N LEU A 361 8.70 10.22 -15.71
CA LEU A 361 8.04 9.33 -16.67
C LEU A 361 8.42 9.67 -18.12
N VAL A 362 8.50 10.96 -18.47
CA VAL A 362 8.99 11.40 -19.78
C VAL A 362 10.41 10.86 -20.03
N GLY A 363 11.36 11.09 -19.11
CA GLY A 363 12.74 10.60 -19.27
C GLY A 363 12.83 9.07 -19.34
N LEU A 364 11.98 8.37 -18.58
CA LEU A 364 11.92 6.92 -18.52
C LEU A 364 11.38 6.32 -19.83
N PHE A 365 10.25 6.82 -20.34
CA PHE A 365 9.62 6.36 -21.58
C PHE A 365 10.36 6.84 -22.83
N GLU A 366 11.11 7.94 -22.77
CA GLU A 366 11.96 8.39 -23.88
C GLU A 366 13.13 7.42 -24.10
N GLY A 367 13.71 6.86 -23.03
CA GLY A 367 14.72 5.81 -23.12
C GLY A 367 14.14 4.47 -23.59
N ASP A 368 13.48 3.74 -22.69
CA ASP A 368 13.08 2.34 -22.95
C ASP A 368 11.62 2.17 -23.43
N GLY A 369 10.87 3.26 -23.54
CA GLY A 369 9.49 3.23 -24.05
C GLY A 369 9.43 3.05 -25.56
N SER A 370 8.36 2.45 -26.07
CA SER A 370 8.12 2.27 -27.51
C SER A 370 6.66 2.49 -27.84
N VAL A 371 6.40 3.19 -28.95
CA VAL A 371 5.08 3.40 -29.55
C VAL A 371 4.92 2.39 -30.69
N LEU A 372 3.85 1.61 -30.67
CA LEU A 372 3.53 0.60 -31.68
C LEU A 372 2.17 0.91 -32.30
N LEU A 373 2.11 0.89 -33.64
CA LEU A 373 0.86 0.88 -34.38
C LEU A 373 0.49 -0.57 -34.65
N LYS A 374 -0.62 -1.03 -34.09
CA LYS A 374 -1.17 -2.35 -34.36
C LYS A 374 -2.41 -2.25 -35.22
N THR A 375 -2.48 -3.10 -36.23
CA THR A 375 -3.71 -3.35 -36.96
C THR A 375 -4.45 -4.51 -36.28
N ASP A 376 -5.67 -4.26 -35.85
CA ASP A 376 -6.56 -5.29 -35.37
C ASP A 376 -6.95 -6.20 -36.54
N MET A 377 -6.56 -7.47 -36.45
CA MET A 377 -6.82 -8.45 -37.50
C MET A 377 -8.30 -8.83 -37.62
N ARG A 378 -9.15 -8.50 -36.62
CA ARG A 378 -10.59 -8.84 -36.64
C ARG A 378 -11.43 -7.84 -37.43
N HIS A 379 -11.09 -6.56 -37.38
CA HIS A 379 -11.89 -5.46 -37.96
C HIS A 379 -11.08 -4.51 -38.85
N GLY A 380 -9.77 -4.74 -39.02
CA GLY A 380 -8.87 -3.87 -39.78
C GLY A 380 -8.55 -2.53 -39.10
N GLY A 381 -9.06 -2.28 -37.89
CA GLY A 381 -8.87 -1.03 -37.16
C GLY A 381 -7.41 -0.82 -36.73
N LYS A 382 -6.92 0.42 -36.78
CA LYS A 382 -5.60 0.77 -36.25
C LYS A 382 -5.71 1.16 -34.79
N SER A 383 -4.79 0.67 -33.97
CA SER A 383 -4.68 0.98 -32.54
C SER A 383 -3.25 1.35 -32.18
N ILE A 384 -3.11 2.22 -31.18
CA ILE A 384 -1.82 2.64 -30.63
C ILE A 384 -1.59 1.87 -29.33
N GLU A 385 -0.42 1.27 -29.19
CA GLU A 385 0.06 0.70 -27.93
C GLU A 385 1.37 1.37 -27.52
N LEU A 386 1.44 1.81 -26.26
CA LEU A 386 2.70 2.20 -25.63
C LEU A 386 3.22 1.02 -24.83
N THR A 387 4.50 0.75 -24.97
CA THR A 387 5.14 -0.37 -24.27
C THR A 387 6.38 0.09 -23.54
N TYR A 388 6.66 -0.53 -22.39
CA TYR A 388 7.87 -0.30 -21.61
C TYR A 388 8.41 -1.65 -21.15
N ASN A 389 9.67 -1.93 -21.45
CA ASN A 389 10.31 -3.21 -21.14
C ASN A 389 11.35 -3.04 -20.03
N SER A 390 11.33 -3.91 -19.04
CA SER A 390 12.39 -3.94 -18.02
C SER A 390 12.63 -5.34 -17.48
N LYS A 391 13.88 -5.64 -17.10
CA LYS A 391 14.20 -6.86 -16.33
C LYS A 391 13.74 -6.76 -14.87
N SER A 392 13.49 -5.56 -14.36
CA SER A 392 13.07 -5.38 -12.98
C SER A 392 11.55 -5.49 -12.83
N LYS A 393 11.11 -6.55 -12.14
CA LYS A 393 9.72 -6.71 -11.71
C LYS A 393 9.28 -5.56 -10.81
N LYS A 394 10.16 -5.11 -9.91
CA LYS A 394 9.87 -4.04 -8.94
C LYS A 394 9.62 -2.71 -9.63
N LEU A 395 10.45 -2.35 -10.62
CA LEU A 395 10.27 -1.14 -11.44
C LEU A 395 8.92 -1.17 -12.18
N ILE A 396 8.56 -2.31 -12.77
CA ILE A 396 7.28 -2.47 -13.48
C ILE A 396 6.10 -2.34 -12.53
N THR A 397 6.13 -2.99 -11.37
CA THR A 397 5.05 -2.87 -10.36
C THR A 397 4.90 -1.43 -9.89
N GLN A 398 6.00 -0.73 -9.59
CA GLN A 398 5.96 0.68 -9.19
C GLN A 398 5.46 1.58 -10.32
N LEU A 399 5.89 1.33 -11.56
CA LEU A 399 5.45 2.09 -12.73
C LEU A 399 3.94 1.93 -12.96
N LYS A 400 3.38 0.73 -12.77
CA LYS A 400 1.93 0.52 -12.82
C LYS A 400 1.19 1.36 -11.79
N ILE A 401 1.66 1.38 -10.54
CA ILE A 401 1.06 2.16 -9.47
C ILE A 401 1.15 3.66 -9.77
N VAL A 402 2.31 4.13 -10.25
CA VAL A 402 2.49 5.53 -10.64
C VAL A 402 1.55 5.89 -11.80
N LEU A 403 1.48 5.09 -12.87
CA LEU A 403 0.59 5.35 -14.00
C LEU A 403 -0.89 5.33 -13.59
N LEU A 404 -1.29 4.41 -12.72
CA LEU A 404 -2.64 4.34 -12.18
C LEU A 404 -3.03 5.62 -11.43
N ASN A 405 -2.09 6.22 -10.70
CA ASN A 405 -2.25 7.52 -10.03
C ASN A 405 -2.37 8.73 -10.98
N PHE A 406 -2.01 8.56 -12.26
CA PHE A 406 -2.30 9.49 -13.34
C PHE A 406 -3.60 9.10 -14.08
N GLY A 407 -4.36 8.13 -13.55
CA GLY A 407 -5.59 7.61 -14.13
C GLY A 407 -5.37 6.72 -15.36
N ILE A 408 -4.14 6.28 -15.62
CA ILE A 408 -3.74 5.46 -16.77
C ILE A 408 -3.65 4.01 -16.31
N ALA A 409 -4.64 3.20 -16.71
CA ALA A 409 -4.64 1.78 -16.39
C ALA A 409 -3.76 1.03 -17.40
N THR A 410 -2.89 0.15 -16.88
CA THR A 410 -2.05 -0.72 -17.71
C THR A 410 -2.66 -2.11 -17.82
N THR A 411 -2.42 -2.79 -18.93
CA THR A 411 -2.78 -4.20 -19.08
C THR A 411 -1.86 -5.11 -18.26
N ALA A 412 -2.17 -6.40 -18.22
CA ALA A 412 -1.35 -7.41 -17.55
C ALA A 412 0.05 -7.45 -18.19
N PRO A 413 1.13 -7.17 -17.44
CA PRO A 413 2.46 -7.33 -17.96
C PRO A 413 2.71 -8.81 -18.24
N TYR A 414 3.13 -9.11 -19.47
CA TYR A 414 3.58 -10.44 -19.82
C TYR A 414 5.11 -10.51 -19.76
N THR A 415 5.61 -11.69 -19.41
CA THR A 415 7.06 -11.95 -19.39
C THR A 415 7.47 -12.45 -20.77
N ASP A 416 8.35 -11.71 -21.44
CA ASP A 416 8.97 -12.19 -22.66
C ASP A 416 9.96 -13.32 -22.31
N LYS A 417 9.57 -14.56 -22.63
CA LYS A 417 10.34 -15.78 -22.34
C LYS A 417 11.72 -15.78 -22.99
N ARG A 418 11.95 -15.02 -24.07
CA ARG A 418 13.25 -14.98 -24.77
C ARG A 418 14.30 -14.19 -24.02
N ASN A 419 13.88 -13.11 -23.35
CA ASN A 419 14.81 -12.13 -22.75
C ASN A 419 14.71 -12.03 -21.21
N GLY A 420 13.72 -12.70 -20.61
CA GLY A 420 13.41 -12.58 -19.18
C GLY A 420 12.97 -11.17 -18.78
N CYS A 421 12.42 -10.40 -19.73
CA CYS A 421 11.97 -9.04 -19.49
C CYS A 421 10.45 -9.02 -19.25
N TYR A 422 10.03 -8.16 -18.33
CA TYR A 422 8.63 -7.81 -18.12
C TYR A 422 8.26 -6.68 -19.07
N LYS A 423 7.17 -6.86 -19.81
CA LYS A 423 6.65 -5.84 -20.73
C LYS A 423 5.36 -5.25 -20.17
N LEU A 424 5.39 -3.96 -19.84
CA LEU A 424 4.21 -3.17 -19.51
C LEU A 424 3.60 -2.61 -20.79
N ILE A 425 2.26 -2.64 -20.90
CA ILE A 425 1.54 -2.14 -22.08
C ILE A 425 0.42 -1.20 -21.62
N ILE A 426 0.38 -0.04 -22.26
CA ILE A 426 -0.70 0.93 -22.17
C ILE A 426 -1.44 0.88 -23.51
N SER A 427 -2.73 0.59 -23.44
CA SER A 427 -3.61 0.47 -24.61
C SER A 427 -5.00 1.02 -24.29
N GLY A 428 -5.81 1.19 -25.32
CA GLY A 428 -7.13 1.81 -25.23
C GLY A 428 -7.06 3.33 -25.33
N VAL A 429 -8.01 3.91 -26.07
CA VAL A 429 -8.00 5.33 -26.47
C VAL A 429 -7.88 6.25 -25.25
N ASP A 430 -8.68 6.03 -24.21
CA ASP A 430 -8.67 6.86 -23.00
C ASP A 430 -7.31 6.86 -22.28
N ASN A 431 -6.63 5.71 -22.24
CA ASN A 431 -5.33 5.61 -21.56
C ASN A 431 -4.23 6.29 -22.38
N ILE A 432 -4.29 6.17 -23.71
CA ILE A 432 -3.34 6.80 -24.62
C ILE A 432 -3.53 8.33 -24.61
N ASP A 433 -4.78 8.81 -24.66
CA ASP A 433 -5.09 10.25 -24.57
C ASP A 433 -4.63 10.83 -23.23
N ARG A 434 -4.95 10.15 -22.11
CA ARG A 434 -4.44 10.55 -20.78
C ARG A 434 -2.93 10.53 -20.72
N PHE A 435 -2.26 9.53 -21.29
CA PHE A 435 -0.80 9.50 -21.34
C PHE A 435 -0.25 10.70 -22.11
N GLN A 436 -0.79 11.00 -23.28
CA GLN A 436 -0.35 12.12 -24.11
C GLN A 436 -0.56 13.47 -23.40
N LYS A 437 -1.73 13.68 -22.80
CA LYS A 437 -2.09 14.91 -22.09
C LYS A 437 -1.28 15.11 -20.81
N GLU A 438 -1.20 14.07 -19.97
CA GLU A 438 -0.61 14.19 -18.65
C GLU A 438 0.92 14.03 -18.69
N ILE A 439 1.45 13.12 -19.51
CA ILE A 439 2.88 12.76 -19.55
C ILE A 439 3.53 13.24 -20.83
N GLY A 440 3.10 12.70 -21.98
CA GLY A 440 3.66 12.98 -23.30
C GLY A 440 5.07 12.42 -23.50
N PHE A 441 5.63 12.74 -24.67
CA PHE A 441 7.03 12.45 -25.01
C PHE A 441 7.82 13.73 -25.17
N PHE A 442 9.13 13.63 -25.01
CA PHE A 442 10.04 14.75 -25.28
C PHE A 442 10.37 14.82 -26.78
N SER A 443 10.60 13.68 -27.43
CA SER A 443 10.93 13.67 -28.85
C SER A 443 9.68 13.85 -29.71
N LYS A 444 9.85 14.40 -30.91
CA LYS A 444 8.82 14.42 -31.96
C LYS A 444 8.66 13.06 -32.67
N LYS A 445 9.55 12.12 -32.38
CA LYS A 445 9.62 10.80 -33.04
C LYS A 445 8.59 9.84 -32.44
N LYS A 446 8.40 9.93 -31.13
CA LYS A 446 7.37 9.23 -30.36
C LYS A 446 6.17 10.16 -30.20
#